data_AF-A0A7C2A3Z3-F1
#
_entry.id   AF-A0A7C2A3Z3-F1
#
_cell.length_a   1.000
_cell.length_b   1.000
_cell.length_c   1.000
_cell.angle_alpha   90.00
_cell.angle_beta   90.00
_cell.angle_gamma   90.00
#
_symmetry.space_group_name_H-M   'P 1'
#
loop_
_entity.id
_entity.type
_entity.pdbx_description
1 polymer ?
#
loop_
_entity_poly.entity_id
_entity_poly.type
_entity_poly.pdbx_seq_one_letter_code
_entity_poly.pdbx_strand_id
1 'polypeptide(L)'
;RLRIPYKPFRKEINEETSLIRELHVYGQMLPIGDRNKRWWQHKNFGTKLLEKAEEIGREEGMKRILVTSGIGVREYYRKFNYKKIGAYMGKEL
;
A
#
# COMPACT_ATOMS: atom_id res chain seq x y z
N ARG A 1 4.43 6.41 1.19
CA ARG A 1 4.63 7.08 2.50
C ARG A 1 3.70 6.47 3.55
N LEU A 2 4.29 5.82 4.57
CA LEU A 2 3.59 5.34 5.76
C LEU A 2 3.46 6.48 6.79
N ARG A 3 2.40 6.46 7.59
CA ARG A 3 2.15 7.40 8.68
C ARG A 3 1.41 6.72 9.82
N ILE A 4 1.84 6.97 11.05
CA ILE A 4 1.05 6.71 12.26
C ILE A 4 0.24 7.98 12.57
N PRO A 5 -1.11 7.93 12.49
CA PRO A 5 -1.96 9.09 12.73
C PRO A 5 -1.97 9.49 14.21
N TYR A 6 -1.92 10.79 14.50
CA TYR A 6 -2.19 11.33 15.83
C TYR A 6 -3.57 12.00 15.83
N LYS A 7 -4.48 11.55 16.70
CA LYS A 7 -5.88 12.02 16.82
C LYS A 7 -6.67 12.02 15.49
N PRO A 8 -6.92 10.84 14.90
CA PRO A 8 -7.73 10.74 13.68
C PRO A 8 -9.21 11.08 13.92
N PHE A 9 -9.85 11.73 12.94
CA PHE A 9 -11.27 12.10 12.98
C PHE A 9 -12.17 11.18 12.14
N ARG A 10 -11.57 10.32 11.30
CA ARG A 10 -12.31 9.36 10.47
C ARG A 10 -12.54 8.08 11.23
N LYS A 11 -13.79 7.60 11.23
CA LYS A 11 -14.20 6.37 11.92
C LYS A 11 -13.41 5.12 11.54
N GLU A 12 -12.85 5.09 10.32
CA GLU A 12 -12.06 3.96 9.84
C GLU A 12 -10.65 3.91 10.45
N ILE A 13 -10.16 5.03 11.00
CA ILE A 13 -8.80 5.19 11.51
C ILE A 13 -8.86 5.32 13.04
N ASN A 14 -8.26 4.36 13.76
CA ASN A 14 -8.10 4.41 15.20
C ASN A 14 -6.62 4.48 15.61
N GLU A 15 -6.34 4.46 16.90
CA GLU A 15 -4.98 4.53 17.47
C GLU A 15 -4.10 3.31 17.12
N GLU A 16 -4.71 2.21 16.69
CA GLU A 16 -4.03 0.96 16.31
C GLU A 16 -3.93 0.80 14.78
N THR A 17 -4.11 1.89 14.02
CA THR A 17 -4.13 1.87 12.55
C THR A 17 -2.99 2.69 11.95
N SER A 18 -2.15 2.03 11.16
CA SER A 18 -1.19 2.70 10.28
C SER A 18 -1.83 3.12 8.94
N LEU A 19 -1.31 4.17 8.31
CA LEU A 19 -1.86 4.72 7.07
C LEU A 19 -0.78 4.91 5.98
N ILE A 20 -0.93 4.21 4.87
CA ILE A 20 -0.22 4.49 3.61
C ILE A 20 -1.00 5.59 2.87
N ARG A 21 -0.44 6.81 2.87
CA ARG A 21 -1.08 7.96 2.20
C ARG A 21 -0.90 7.98 0.70
N GLU A 22 0.18 7.36 0.24
CA GLU A 22 0.62 7.38 -1.16
C GLU A 22 1.56 6.20 -1.37
N LEU A 23 1.33 5.45 -2.44
CA LEU A 23 2.23 4.40 -2.90
C LEU A 23 2.42 4.62 -4.40
N HIS A 24 3.51 5.30 -4.75
CA HIS A 24 3.90 5.46 -6.14
C HIS A 24 5.01 4.47 -6.46
N VAL A 25 4.70 3.55 -7.36
CA VAL A 25 5.69 2.74 -8.04
C VAL A 25 5.88 3.38 -9.39
N TYR A 26 7.02 4.04 -9.58
CA TYR A 26 7.38 4.51 -10.91
C TYR A 26 7.58 3.28 -11.80
N GLY A 27 6.59 3.00 -12.65
CA GLY A 27 6.83 2.15 -13.81
C GLY A 27 7.74 2.92 -14.75
N GLN A 28 8.77 2.27 -15.31
CA GLN A 28 9.47 2.87 -16.43
C GLN A 28 8.48 3.02 -17.58
N MET A 29 8.40 4.24 -18.14
CA MET A 29 7.70 4.53 -19.38
C MET A 29 8.36 3.65 -20.46
N LEU A 30 7.68 2.60 -20.89
CA LEU A 30 8.23 1.65 -21.86
C LEU A 30 7.99 2.16 -23.29
N PRO A 31 9.02 2.28 -24.15
CA PRO A 31 8.83 2.13 -25.58
C PRO A 31 8.41 0.67 -25.88
N ILE A 32 7.42 0.50 -26.74
CA ILE A 32 6.89 -0.81 -27.13
C ILE A 32 8.00 -1.59 -27.87
N GLY A 33 8.43 -2.74 -27.32
CA GLY A 33 9.19 -3.74 -28.09
C GLY A 33 10.33 -4.49 -27.38
N ASP A 34 10.87 -3.98 -26.26
CA ASP A 34 12.12 -4.54 -25.71
C ASP A 34 11.89 -5.48 -24.50
N ARG A 35 12.30 -6.75 -24.64
CA ARG A 35 12.14 -7.82 -23.61
C ARG A 35 13.47 -8.09 -22.92
N ASN A 36 14.04 -7.11 -22.23
CA ASN A 36 15.29 -7.32 -21.49
C ASN A 36 15.05 -7.89 -20.08
N LYS A 37 15.87 -8.86 -19.65
CA LYS A 37 15.73 -9.57 -18.34
C LYS A 37 15.86 -8.66 -17.10
N ARG A 38 16.58 -7.53 -17.19
CA ARG A 38 16.70 -6.55 -16.09
C ARG A 38 15.35 -5.89 -15.73
N TRP A 39 14.40 -5.86 -16.65
CA TRP A 39 13.13 -5.14 -16.50
C TRP A 39 12.13 -5.94 -15.67
N TRP A 40 12.30 -7.26 -15.61
CA TRP A 40 11.55 -8.14 -14.72
C TRP A 40 11.87 -7.91 -13.24
N GLN A 41 13.10 -7.48 -12.91
CA GLN A 41 13.50 -7.20 -11.53
C GLN A 41 12.75 -5.99 -10.92
N HIS A 42 12.24 -5.07 -11.74
CA HIS A 42 11.50 -3.88 -11.27
C HIS A 42 10.00 -4.12 -11.05
N LYS A 43 9.45 -5.29 -11.36
CA LYS A 43 8.01 -5.58 -11.16
C LYS A 43 7.56 -5.62 -9.69
N ASN A 44 8.48 -5.87 -8.75
CA ASN A 44 8.13 -6.18 -7.37
C ASN A 44 8.35 -5.02 -6.38
N PHE A 45 8.73 -3.82 -6.83
CA PHE A 45 8.94 -2.70 -5.91
C PHE A 45 7.66 -2.32 -5.14
N GLY A 46 6.50 -2.32 -5.80
CA GLY A 46 5.23 -2.07 -5.12
C GLY A 46 4.93 -3.08 -4.02
N THR A 47 5.14 -4.36 -4.32
CA THR A 47 4.96 -5.45 -3.36
C THR A 47 5.92 -5.31 -2.18
N LYS A 48 7.21 -5.10 -2.44
CA LYS A 48 8.23 -4.92 -1.38
C LYS A 48 7.95 -3.70 -0.50
N LEU A 49 7.47 -2.61 -1.09
CA LEU A 49 7.10 -1.40 -0.35
C LEU A 49 5.86 -1.64 0.53
N LEU A 50 4.89 -2.42 0.05
CA LEU A 50 3.74 -2.83 0.86
C LEU A 50 4.18 -3.73 2.02
N GLU A 51 4.98 -4.76 1.74
CA GLU A 51 5.52 -5.66 2.76
C GLU A 51 6.30 -4.90 3.83
N LYS A 52 7.18 -3.98 3.43
CA LYS A 52 7.95 -3.17 4.39
C LYS A 52 7.06 -2.23 5.20
N ALA A 53 5.99 -1.69 4.61
CA ALA A 53 5.04 -0.87 5.33
C ALA A 53 4.22 -1.69 6.36
N GLU A 54 3.86 -2.93 6.01
CA GLU A 54 3.21 -3.86 6.94
C GLU A 54 4.15 -4.26 8.09
N GLU A 55 5.42 -4.54 7.80
CA GLU A 55 6.47 -4.82 8.79
C GLU A 55 6.61 -3.66 9.79
N ILE A 56 6.84 -2.43 9.31
CA ILE A 56 6.96 -1.25 10.17
C ILE A 56 5.67 -1.03 10.97
N GLY A 57 4.49 -1.27 10.36
CA GLY A 57 3.22 -1.19 11.08
C GLY A 57 3.17 -2.13 12.29
N ARG A 58 3.62 -3.38 12.14
CA ARG A 58 3.69 -4.35 13.24
C ARG A 58 4.70 -3.95 14.31
N GLU A 59 5.88 -3.48 13.90
CA GLU A 59 6.93 -3.01 14.81
C GLU A 59 6.46 -1.84 15.68
N GLU A 60 5.65 -0.95 15.11
CA GLU A 60 5.02 0.18 15.81
C GLU A 60 3.75 -0.21 16.60
N GLY A 61 3.42 -1.51 16.70
CA GLY A 61 2.29 -2.02 17.48
C GLY A 61 0.91 -1.81 16.83
N MET A 62 0.86 -1.56 15.53
CA MET A 62 -0.41 -1.36 14.81
C MET A 62 -1.04 -2.71 14.46
N LYS A 63 -2.36 -2.80 14.58
CA LYS A 63 -3.15 -4.00 14.25
C LYS A 63 -3.73 -3.97 12.84
N ARG A 64 -3.77 -2.78 12.24
CA ARG A 64 -4.34 -2.56 10.90
C ARG A 64 -3.48 -1.61 10.09
N ILE A 65 -3.49 -1.80 8.78
CA ILE A 65 -2.96 -0.86 7.81
C ILE A 65 -4.05 -0.44 6.83
N LEU A 66 -4.15 0.87 6.58
CA LEU A 66 -5.06 1.45 5.59
C LEU A 66 -4.26 2.13 4.48
N VAL A 67 -4.82 2.14 3.28
CA VAL A 67 -4.23 2.74 2.08
C VAL A 67 -5.22 3.70 1.44
N THR A 68 -4.78 4.94 1.24
CA THR A 68 -5.50 5.88 0.37
C THR A 68 -5.38 5.38 -1.07
N SER A 69 -6.49 4.92 -1.65
CA SER A 69 -6.50 4.27 -2.96
C SER A 69 -7.55 4.89 -3.87
N GLY A 70 -7.11 5.37 -5.04
CA GLY A 70 -8.00 5.77 -6.13
C GLY A 70 -8.84 4.59 -6.63
N ILE A 71 -10.02 4.87 -7.16
CA ILE A 71 -10.99 3.81 -7.55
C ILE A 71 -10.36 2.79 -8.51
N GLY A 72 -9.61 3.24 -9.52
CA GLY A 72 -8.99 2.38 -10.54
C GLY A 72 -7.81 1.51 -10.06
N VAL A 73 -7.25 1.78 -8.87
CA VAL A 73 -6.12 1.03 -8.30
C VAL A 73 -6.53 0.08 -7.17
N ARG A 74 -7.81 0.01 -6.81
CA ARG A 74 -8.27 -0.89 -5.74
C ARG A 74 -8.03 -2.36 -6.04
N GLU A 75 -8.17 -2.78 -7.30
CA GLU A 75 -7.89 -4.17 -7.73
C GLU A 75 -6.43 -4.58 -7.49
N TYR A 76 -5.49 -3.62 -7.56
CA TYR A 76 -4.09 -3.90 -7.22
C TYR A 76 -3.96 -4.34 -5.76
N TYR A 77 -4.57 -3.61 -4.82
CA TYR A 77 -4.49 -3.94 -3.39
C TYR A 77 -5.26 -5.23 -3.03
N ARG A 78 -6.34 -5.55 -3.75
CA ARG A 78 -7.09 -6.80 -3.53
C ARG A 78 -6.24 -8.05 -3.76
N LYS A 79 -5.25 -7.99 -4.66
CA LYS A 79 -4.27 -9.08 -4.88
C LYS A 79 -3.42 -9.39 -3.63
N PHE A 80 -3.32 -8.44 -2.70
CA PHE A 80 -2.58 -8.56 -1.45
C PHE A 80 -3.50 -8.71 -0.22
N ASN A 81 -4.72 -9.19 -0.43
CA ASN A 81 -5.76 -9.39 0.60
C ASN A 81 -6.27 -8.12 1.30
N TYR A 82 -6.05 -6.94 0.69
CA TYR A 82 -6.71 -5.73 1.17
C TYR A 82 -8.18 -5.72 0.78
N LYS A 83 -9.03 -5.27 1.71
CA LYS A 83 -10.47 -5.13 1.53
C LYS A 83 -10.86 -3.65 1.57
N LYS A 84 -11.97 -3.29 0.94
CA LYS A 84 -12.48 -1.91 1.00
C LYS A 84 -13.01 -1.62 2.42
N ILE A 85 -12.47 -0.60 3.08
CA ILE A 85 -12.93 -0.12 4.40
C ILE A 85 -13.25 1.37 4.25
N GLY A 86 -14.54 1.69 4.12
CA GLY A 86 -15.00 3.06 3.87
C GLY A 86 -14.35 3.66 2.62
N ALA A 87 -13.56 4.71 2.81
CA ALA A 87 -12.82 5.40 1.76
C ALA A 87 -11.45 4.77 1.41
N TYR A 88 -11.00 3.76 2.18
CA TYR A 88 -9.66 3.18 2.10
C TYR A 88 -9.68 1.74 1.60
N MET A 89 -8.50 1.23 1.26
CA MET A 89 -8.22 -0.21 1.22
C MET A 89 -7.50 -0.59 2.51
N GLY A 90 -7.90 -1.67 3.18
CA GLY A 90 -7.35 -2.04 4.48
C GLY A 90 -7.04 -3.51 4.63
N LYS A 91 -6.10 -3.82 5.51
CA LYS A 91 -5.65 -5.17 5.86
C LYS A 91 -5.32 -5.22 7.35
N GLU A 92 -5.69 -6.31 8.01
CA GLU A 92 -5.22 -6.61 9.37
C GLU A 92 -3.75 -7.07 9.30
N LEU A 93 -2.92 -6.60 10.24
CA LEU A 93 -1.48 -6.85 10.27
C LEU A 93 -1.13 -8.09 11.09
#